data_AF-A0A482VGF9-F1
#
_entry.id   AF-A0A482VGF9-F1
#
_cell.length_a   1.000
_cell.length_b   1.000
_cell.length_c   1.000
_cell.angle_alpha   90.00
_cell.angle_beta   90.00
_cell.angle_gamma   90.00
#
_symmetry.space_group_name_H-M   'P 1'
#
loop_
_entity.id
_entity.type
_entity.pdbx_description
1 polymer ?
#
loop_
_entity_poly.entity_id
_entity_poly.type
_entity_poly.pdbx_seq_one_letter_code
_entity_poly.pdbx_strand_id
1 'polypeptide(L)'
;KYKKAYKEFESWCLEKRVKDVNEEVLLAYFEQKSKILKGSTLWSIYSMLRATLNVNKKIEIKNYPSLIAFIKRKSVGQISKKSSVFTRSEVERFLKEADNNAYLLMKVVLIVGISGACRGGELTFLDVKNVKDMESFFLIEILDTKTHIRRE
;
A
#
# COMPACT_ATOMS: atom_id res chain seq x y z
N LYS A 1 -11.62 -0.76 1.33
CA LYS A 1 -10.71 -1.38 2.33
C LYS A 1 -11.27 -1.27 3.76
N TYR A 2 -11.50 -0.06 4.30
CA TYR A 2 -12.07 0.15 5.64
C TYR A 2 -13.37 -0.62 5.92
N LYS A 3 -14.39 -0.49 5.05
CA LYS A 3 -15.66 -1.23 5.19
C LYS A 3 -15.46 -2.75 5.25
N LYS A 4 -14.50 -3.29 4.51
CA LYS A 4 -14.20 -4.73 4.51
C LYS A 4 -13.62 -5.17 5.85
N ALA A 5 -12.59 -4.47 6.35
CA ALA A 5 -11.99 -4.77 7.65
C ALA A 5 -12.99 -4.65 8.80
N TYR A 6 -13.90 -3.69 8.73
CA TYR A 6 -14.97 -3.54 9.70
C TYR A 6 -15.97 -4.70 9.65
N LYS A 7 -16.47 -5.06 8.46
CA LYS A 7 -17.36 -6.20 8.28
C LYS A 7 -16.74 -7.52 8.77
N GLU A 8 -15.46 -7.76 8.47
CA GLU A 8 -14.74 -8.93 8.97
C GLU A 8 -14.71 -8.99 10.50
N PHE A 9 -14.52 -7.84 11.16
CA PHE A 9 -14.57 -7.76 12.62
C PHE A 9 -16.00 -7.97 13.15
N GLU A 10 -17.03 -7.41 12.51
CA GLU A 10 -18.42 -7.62 12.91
C GLU A 10 -18.86 -9.08 12.76
N SER A 11 -18.51 -9.74 11.65
CA SER A 11 -18.72 -11.17 11.46
C SER A 11 -18.07 -11.98 12.58
N TRP A 12 -16.83 -11.66 12.93
CA TRP A 12 -16.15 -12.31 14.04
C TRP A 12 -16.85 -12.07 15.39
N CYS A 13 -17.34 -10.86 15.65
CA CYS A 13 -18.12 -10.57 16.86
C CYS A 13 -19.41 -11.40 16.92
N LEU A 14 -20.12 -11.54 15.79
CA LEU A 14 -21.33 -12.37 15.71
C LEU A 14 -21.02 -13.84 15.97
N GLU A 15 -19.98 -14.38 15.34
CA GLU A 15 -19.53 -15.76 15.54
C GLU A 15 -19.14 -16.05 17.00
N LYS A 16 -18.48 -15.09 17.66
CA LYS A 16 -18.06 -15.19 19.06
C LYS A 16 -19.14 -14.75 20.05
N ARG A 17 -20.34 -14.39 19.58
CA ARG A 17 -21.47 -13.90 20.38
C ARG A 17 -21.10 -12.73 21.30
N VAL A 18 -20.23 -11.85 20.81
CA VAL A 18 -19.80 -10.63 21.50
C VAL A 18 -20.93 -9.61 21.45
N LYS A 19 -21.38 -9.16 22.62
CA LYS A 19 -22.42 -8.13 22.75
C LYS A 19 -21.82 -6.72 22.69
N ASP A 20 -20.81 -6.48 23.51
CA ASP A 20 -20.17 -5.16 23.65
C ASP A 20 -18.71 -5.21 23.20
N VAL A 21 -18.29 -4.18 22.48
CA VAL A 21 -16.90 -4.07 22.00
C VAL A 21 -16.11 -3.24 23.01
N ASN A 22 -15.10 -3.86 23.62
CA ASN A 22 -14.17 -3.23 24.55
C ASN A 22 -12.72 -3.60 24.18
N GLU A 23 -11.76 -3.19 25.02
CA GLU A 23 -10.34 -3.45 24.78
C GLU A 23 -10.00 -4.96 24.77
N GLU A 24 -10.61 -5.76 25.66
CA GLU A 24 -10.36 -7.20 25.75
C GLU A 24 -10.85 -7.96 24.51
N VAL A 25 -12.03 -7.59 24.00
CA VAL A 25 -12.58 -8.15 22.76
C VAL A 25 -11.64 -7.88 21.58
N LEU A 26 -11.12 -6.65 21.49
CA LEU A 26 -10.17 -6.29 20.44
C LEU A 26 -8.85 -7.03 20.62
N LEU A 27 -8.32 -7.15 21.84
CA LEU A 27 -7.14 -7.95 22.13
C LEU A 27 -7.32 -9.40 21.67
N ALA A 28 -8.46 -10.03 21.95
CA ALA A 28 -8.76 -11.39 21.52
C ALA A 28 -8.81 -11.52 19.98
N TYR A 29 -9.43 -10.55 19.30
CA TYR A 29 -9.47 -10.49 17.84
C TYR A 29 -8.07 -10.34 17.24
N PHE A 30 -7.28 -9.38 17.75
CA PHE A 30 -5.93 -9.11 17.27
C PHE A 30 -4.94 -10.22 17.61
N GLU A 31 -5.13 -10.94 18.71
CA GLU A 31 -4.34 -12.13 19.03
C GLU A 31 -4.56 -13.23 17.99
N GLN A 32 -5.80 -13.52 17.61
CA GLN A 32 -6.09 -14.48 16.53
C GLN A 32 -5.50 -14.03 15.19
N LYS A 33 -5.67 -12.76 14.83
CA LYS A 33 -5.09 -12.21 13.58
C LYS A 33 -3.57 -12.23 13.61
N SER A 34 -2.92 -12.04 14.76
CA SER A 34 -1.47 -11.99 14.86
C SER A 34 -0.78 -13.33 14.56
N LYS A 35 -1.51 -14.45 14.67
CA LYS A 35 -0.99 -15.78 14.35
C LYS A 35 -0.78 -16.01 12.85
N ILE A 36 -1.48 -15.24 12.02
CA ILE A 36 -1.51 -15.41 10.55
C ILE A 36 -1.04 -14.16 9.80
N LEU A 37 -1.11 -12.97 10.41
CA LEU A 37 -0.78 -11.71 9.77
C LEU A 37 0.50 -11.08 10.35
N LYS A 38 1.23 -10.39 9.47
CA LYS A 38 2.37 -9.56 9.85
C LYS A 38 1.91 -8.34 10.65
N GLY A 39 2.75 -7.86 11.56
CA GLY A 39 2.55 -6.65 12.37
C GLY A 39 2.17 -5.41 11.56
N SER A 40 2.78 -5.17 10.39
CA SER A 40 2.38 -4.05 9.51
C SER A 40 0.92 -4.16 9.00
N THR A 41 0.45 -5.38 8.75
CA THR A 41 -0.95 -5.63 8.39
C THR A 41 -1.85 -5.47 9.62
N LEU A 42 -1.43 -5.90 10.80
CA LEU A 42 -2.16 -5.68 12.04
C LEU A 42 -2.35 -4.18 12.32
N TRP A 43 -1.31 -3.36 12.16
CA TRP A 43 -1.40 -1.90 12.26
C TRP A 43 -2.40 -1.30 11.27
N SER A 44 -2.43 -1.82 10.04
CA SER A 44 -3.39 -1.38 9.04
C SER A 44 -4.82 -1.73 9.45
N ILE A 45 -5.05 -2.93 9.96
CA ILE A 45 -6.37 -3.35 10.50
C ILE A 45 -6.76 -2.50 11.69
N TYR A 46 -5.86 -2.27 12.65
CA TYR A 46 -6.10 -1.39 13.79
C TYR A 46 -6.48 0.02 13.34
N SER A 47 -5.75 0.60 12.39
CA SER A 47 -6.05 1.95 11.88
C SER A 47 -7.40 2.00 11.18
N MET A 48 -7.76 0.95 10.43
CA MET A 48 -9.08 0.83 9.82
C MET A 48 -10.19 0.71 10.86
N LEU A 49 -10.03 -0.18 11.84
CA LEU A 49 -11.00 -0.38 12.91
C LEU A 49 -11.14 0.86 13.80
N ARG A 50 -10.05 1.58 14.09
CA ARG A 50 -10.09 2.85 14.81
C ARG A 50 -11.03 3.85 14.14
N ALA A 51 -10.88 4.02 12.83
CA ALA A 51 -11.74 4.93 12.08
C ALA A 51 -13.19 4.43 12.04
N THR A 52 -13.43 3.15 11.73
CA THR A 52 -14.77 2.64 11.54
C THR A 52 -15.54 2.45 12.84
N LEU A 53 -14.91 2.02 13.93
CA LEU A 53 -15.55 1.88 15.24
C LEU A 53 -15.93 3.24 15.82
N ASN A 54 -15.10 4.26 15.62
CA ASN A 54 -15.43 5.62 16.02
C ASN A 54 -16.67 6.14 15.26
N VAL A 55 -16.72 5.97 13.94
CA VAL A 55 -17.84 6.45 13.11
C VAL A 55 -19.14 5.67 13.38
N ASN A 56 -19.08 4.35 13.47
CA ASN A 56 -20.30 3.51 13.51
C ASN A 56 -20.80 3.23 14.93
N LYS A 57 -19.91 3.19 15.92
CA LYS A 57 -20.24 2.81 17.31
C LYS A 57 -19.81 3.84 18.34
N LYS A 58 -19.19 4.96 17.93
CA LYS A 58 -18.62 5.99 18.83
C LYS A 58 -17.59 5.42 19.83
N ILE A 59 -16.84 4.39 19.42
CA ILE A 59 -15.81 3.75 20.25
C ILE A 59 -14.44 4.28 19.86
N GLU A 60 -13.75 4.91 20.83
CA GLU A 60 -12.40 5.45 20.66
C GLU A 60 -11.30 4.47 21.08
N ILE A 61 -10.95 3.52 20.21
CA ILE A 61 -9.91 2.50 20.52
C ILE A 61 -8.49 3.08 20.64
N LYS A 62 -8.30 4.37 20.35
CA LYS A 62 -7.03 5.08 20.58
C LYS A 62 -6.69 5.15 22.08
N ASN A 63 -7.70 5.03 22.93
CA ASN A 63 -7.59 5.07 24.38
C ASN A 63 -7.36 3.67 25.00
N TYR A 64 -7.04 2.66 24.18
CA TYR A 64 -6.80 1.27 24.60
C TYR A 64 -5.29 0.96 24.60
N PRO A 65 -4.57 1.27 25.69
CA PRO A 65 -3.11 1.21 25.73
C PRO A 65 -2.57 -0.22 25.64
N SER A 66 -3.29 -1.21 26.18
CA SER A 66 -2.90 -2.62 26.14
C SER A 66 -2.99 -3.17 24.72
N LEU A 67 -4.04 -2.79 23.99
CA LEU A 67 -4.17 -3.11 22.56
C LEU A 67 -3.04 -2.50 21.73
N ILE A 68 -2.72 -1.22 21.95
CA ILE A 68 -1.63 -0.53 21.26
C ILE A 68 -0.28 -1.20 21.57
N ALA A 69 -0.01 -1.47 22.84
CA ALA A 69 1.21 -2.14 23.29
C ALA A 69 1.33 -3.55 22.69
N PHE A 70 0.23 -4.29 22.61
CA PHE A 70 0.17 -5.59 21.95
C PHE A 70 0.58 -5.51 20.48
N ILE A 71 -0.03 -4.62 19.69
CA ILE A 71 0.26 -4.49 18.25
C ILE A 71 1.70 -4.01 18.02
N LYS A 72 2.20 -3.08 18.86
CA LYS A 72 3.61 -2.65 18.86
C LYS A 72 4.55 -3.83 19.02
N ARG A 73 4.35 -4.67 20.05
CA ARG A 73 5.20 -5.85 20.32
C ARG A 73 5.22 -6.84 19.16
N LYS A 74 4.07 -7.08 18.53
CA LYS A 74 3.98 -7.97 17.34
C LYS A 74 4.70 -7.42 16.10
N SER A 75 5.10 -6.14 16.11
CA SER A 75 5.79 -5.49 14.99
C SER A 75 7.30 -5.37 15.21
N VAL A 76 7.80 -5.65 16.42
CA VAL A 76 9.23 -5.55 16.75
C VAL A 76 10.01 -6.58 15.93
N GLY A 77 11.14 -6.15 15.34
CA GLY A 77 12.01 -7.00 14.53
C GLY A 77 11.45 -7.39 13.16
N GLN A 78 10.26 -6.92 12.79
CA GLN A 78 9.68 -7.26 11.50
C GLN A 78 10.39 -6.54 10.35
N ILE A 79 11.02 -7.32 9.47
CA ILE A 79 11.58 -6.80 8.22
C ILE A 79 10.46 -6.72 7.18
N SER A 80 10.25 -5.52 6.63
CA SER A 80 9.28 -5.31 5.56
C SER A 80 9.76 -5.99 4.28
N LYS A 81 8.87 -6.76 3.62
CA LYS A 81 9.15 -7.29 2.28
C LYS A 81 9.29 -6.10 1.33
N LYS A 82 10.45 -5.98 0.68
CA LYS A 82 10.66 -5.03 -0.41
C LYS A 82 10.39 -5.73 -1.74
N SER A 83 10.00 -4.97 -2.76
CA SER A 83 9.96 -5.48 -4.13
C SER A 83 11.38 -5.89 -4.55
N SER A 84 11.48 -6.94 -5.36
CA SER A 84 12.72 -7.26 -6.05
C SER A 84 13.13 -6.07 -6.91
N VAL A 85 14.44 -5.80 -6.95
CA VAL A 85 15.02 -4.73 -7.77
C VAL A 85 15.73 -5.39 -8.94
N PHE A 86 15.54 -4.84 -10.14
CA PHE A 86 16.29 -5.27 -11.31
C PHE A 86 17.71 -4.71 -11.23
N THR A 87 18.67 -5.53 -11.63
CA THR A 87 20.04 -5.09 -11.85
C THR A 87 20.15 -4.35 -13.18
N ARG A 88 21.23 -3.56 -13.34
CA ARG A 88 21.52 -2.87 -14.60
C ARG A 88 21.59 -3.83 -15.78
N SER A 89 22.25 -4.98 -15.62
CA SER A 89 22.38 -5.98 -16.68
C SER A 89 21.04 -6.60 -17.06
N GLU A 90 20.15 -6.86 -16.09
CA GLU A 90 18.80 -7.36 -16.38
C GLU A 90 17.96 -6.34 -17.16
N VAL A 91 18.03 -5.05 -16.79
CA VAL A 91 17.36 -3.96 -17.52
C VAL A 91 17.91 -3.86 -18.94
N GLU A 92 19.24 -3.81 -19.10
CA GLU A 92 19.88 -3.71 -20.42
C GLU A 92 19.53 -4.91 -21.30
N ARG A 93 19.56 -6.13 -20.75
CA ARG A 93 19.17 -7.35 -21.45
C ARG A 93 17.73 -7.28 -21.92
N PHE A 94 16.79 -6.89 -21.04
CA PHE A 94 15.38 -6.75 -21.41
C PHE A 94 15.18 -5.72 -22.54
N LEU A 95 15.84 -4.55 -22.44
CA LEU A 95 15.72 -3.51 -23.45
C LEU A 95 16.29 -3.93 -24.82
N LYS A 96 17.38 -4.70 -24.83
CA LYS A 96 18.05 -5.14 -26.08
C LYS A 96 17.39 -6.36 -26.71
N GLU A 97 17.06 -7.37 -25.92
CA GLU A 97 16.76 -8.72 -26.41
C GLU A 97 15.27 -9.04 -26.46
N ALA A 98 14.42 -8.40 -25.64
CA ALA A 98 13.00 -8.69 -25.66
C ALA A 98 12.35 -8.22 -26.99
N ASP A 99 11.43 -9.00 -27.53
CA ASP A 99 10.75 -8.66 -28.79
C ASP A 99 9.93 -7.37 -28.67
N ASN A 100 10.08 -6.47 -29.64
CA ASN A 100 9.35 -5.19 -29.63
C ASN A 100 7.86 -5.37 -29.95
N ASN A 101 7.47 -6.36 -30.76
CA ASN A 101 6.04 -6.55 -31.06
C ASN A 101 5.26 -6.93 -29.80
N ALA A 102 5.87 -7.70 -28.89
CA ALA A 102 5.27 -8.05 -27.61
C ALA A 102 5.52 -7.01 -26.49
N TYR A 103 6.71 -6.37 -26.44
CA TYR A 103 7.15 -5.65 -25.23
C TYR A 103 7.49 -4.17 -25.44
N LEU A 104 7.28 -3.58 -26.63
CA LEU A 104 7.65 -2.17 -26.89
C LEU A 104 7.08 -1.21 -25.83
N LEU A 105 5.79 -1.31 -25.52
CA LEU A 105 5.16 -0.47 -24.48
C LEU A 105 5.86 -0.65 -23.12
N MET A 106 6.15 -1.88 -22.72
CA MET A 106 6.80 -2.16 -21.43
C MET A 106 8.22 -1.62 -21.38
N LYS A 107 8.97 -1.67 -22.49
CA LYS A 107 10.29 -1.04 -22.60
C LYS A 107 10.20 0.47 -22.43
N VAL A 108 9.26 1.14 -23.11
CA VAL A 108 9.04 2.58 -22.96
C VAL A 108 8.67 2.94 -21.52
N VAL A 109 7.71 2.22 -20.93
CA VAL A 109 7.30 2.40 -19.53
C VAL A 109 8.47 2.20 -18.55
N LEU A 110 9.33 1.20 -18.80
CA LEU A 110 10.52 0.96 -17.98
C LEU A 110 11.52 2.11 -18.08
N ILE A 111 11.80 2.61 -19.28
CA ILE A 111 12.73 3.73 -19.50
C ILE A 111 12.22 4.99 -18.79
N VAL A 112 10.95 5.36 -19.01
CA VAL A 112 10.34 6.54 -18.37
C VAL A 112 10.27 6.36 -16.85
N GLY A 113 9.92 5.16 -16.39
CA GLY A 113 9.84 4.83 -14.97
C GLY A 113 11.18 4.95 -14.24
N ILE A 114 12.26 4.44 -14.84
CA ILE A 114 13.61 4.53 -14.27
C ILE A 114 14.13 5.96 -14.34
N SER A 115 14.08 6.62 -15.51
CA SER A 115 14.63 7.96 -15.71
C SER A 115 13.94 9.02 -14.84
N GLY A 116 12.62 8.93 -14.67
CA GLY A 116 11.86 9.88 -13.83
C GLY A 116 11.63 9.43 -12.39
N ALA A 117 12.11 8.25 -12.00
CA ALA A 117 11.75 7.59 -10.74
C ALA A 117 10.22 7.58 -10.50
N CYS A 118 9.46 7.29 -11.56
CA CYS A 118 8.01 7.41 -11.57
C CYS A 118 7.34 6.29 -10.75
N ARG A 119 6.27 6.63 -10.04
CA ARG A 119 5.37 5.66 -9.42
C ARG A 119 4.46 5.06 -10.49
N GLY A 120 4.00 3.83 -10.26
CA GLY A 120 3.07 3.17 -11.20
C GLY A 120 1.81 3.99 -11.50
N GLY A 121 1.27 4.71 -10.52
CA GLY A 121 0.14 5.62 -10.74
C GLY A 121 0.47 6.76 -11.70
N GLU A 122 1.62 7.41 -11.52
CA GLU A 122 2.09 8.50 -12.39
C GLU A 122 2.27 8.00 -13.83
N LEU A 123 2.83 6.79 -14.01
CA LEU A 123 2.98 6.16 -15.33
C LEU A 123 1.65 5.83 -16.00
N THR A 124 0.62 5.48 -15.21
CA THR A 124 -0.71 5.11 -15.74
C THR A 124 -1.46 6.33 -16.30
N PHE A 125 -1.18 7.53 -15.77
CA PHE A 125 -1.82 8.77 -16.17
C PHE A 125 -0.94 9.65 -17.08
N LEU A 126 0.16 9.09 -17.60
CA LEU A 126 0.94 9.77 -18.63
C LEU A 126 0.09 9.99 -19.88
N ASP A 127 0.25 11.15 -20.48
CA ASP A 127 -0.47 11.58 -21.67
C ASP A 127 0.53 12.14 -22.67
N VAL A 128 0.39 11.77 -23.95
CA VAL A 128 1.28 12.20 -25.03
C VAL A 128 1.28 13.73 -25.15
N LYS A 129 0.17 14.41 -24.82
CA LYS A 129 0.11 15.88 -24.82
C LYS A 129 1.07 16.54 -23.83
N ASN A 130 1.53 15.80 -22.83
CA ASN A 130 2.47 16.25 -21.81
C ASN A 130 3.92 15.85 -22.14
N VAL A 131 4.17 15.35 -23.35
CA VAL A 131 5.51 15.02 -23.85
C VAL A 131 5.93 16.07 -24.87
N LYS A 132 7.11 16.65 -24.66
CA LYS A 132 7.74 17.60 -25.57
C LYS A 132 9.01 16.98 -26.13
N ASP A 133 9.11 16.96 -27.46
CA ASP A 133 10.33 16.60 -28.14
C ASP A 133 11.28 17.80 -28.15
N MET A 134 12.46 17.63 -27.56
CA MET A 134 13.53 18.64 -27.49
C MET A 134 14.69 18.25 -28.42
N GLU A 135 14.42 17.42 -29.44
CA GLU A 135 15.32 16.81 -30.44
C GLU A 135 16.34 15.83 -29.85
N SER A 136 17.05 16.26 -28.80
CA SER A 136 18.07 15.48 -28.10
C SER A 136 17.51 14.65 -26.94
N PHE A 137 16.34 15.02 -26.42
CA PHE A 137 15.65 14.31 -25.36
C PHE A 137 14.14 14.58 -25.40
N PHE A 138 13.39 13.76 -24.68
CA PHE A 138 11.98 14.02 -24.41
C PHE A 138 11.80 14.62 -23.02
N LEU A 139 11.12 15.75 -22.94
CA LEU A 139 10.66 16.33 -21.68
C LEU A 139 9.25 15.82 -21.40
N ILE A 140 9.05 15.15 -20.27
CA ILE A 140 7.77 14.55 -19.88
C ILE A 140 7.27 15.24 -18.60
N GLU A 141 6.13 15.92 -18.69
CA GLU A 141 5.53 16.60 -17.55
C GLU A 141 4.62 15.64 -16.75
N ILE A 142 4.98 15.39 -15.48
CA ILE A 142 4.20 14.54 -14.56
C ILE A 142 3.25 15.42 -13.74
N LEU A 143 1.98 15.45 -14.15
CA LEU A 143 0.97 16.34 -13.57
C LEU A 143 0.16 15.68 -12.44
N ASP A 144 -0.12 14.38 -12.55
CA ASP A 144 -0.93 13.65 -11.56
C ASP A 144 -0.04 12.98 -10.51
N THR A 145 0.34 13.76 -9.50
CA THR A 145 1.11 13.27 -8.36
C THR A 145 0.22 13.10 -7.13
N LYS A 146 0.51 12.06 -6.33
CA LYS A 146 -0.23 11.75 -5.11
C LYS A 146 -0.29 12.91 -4.11
N THR A 147 0.71 13.79 -4.10
CA THR A 147 0.80 14.94 -3.19
C THR A 147 0.32 16.24 -3.82
N HIS A 148 -0.16 16.21 -5.07
CA HIS A 148 -0.52 17.41 -5.85
C HIS A 148 0.62 18.43 -6.00
N ILE A 149 1.86 17.99 -5.78
CA ILE A 149 3.08 18.78 -5.98
C ILE A 149 3.72 18.30 -7.27
N ARG A 150 4.03 19.22 -8.19
CA ARG A 150 4.74 18.90 -9.43
C ARG A 150 6.14 18.37 -9.10
N ARG A 151 6.62 17.41 -9.88
CA ARG A 151 8.02 16.99 -9.78
C ARG A 151 8.89 18.06 -10.44
N GLU A 152 9.95 18.46 -9.73
CA GLU A 152 11.01 19.33 -10.24
C GLU A 152 11.99 18.54 -11.11
#